data_AF-A0A1W4XTY6-F1
#
_entry.id   AF-A0A1W4XTY6-F1
#
_cell.length_a   1.000
_cell.length_b   1.000
_cell.length_c   1.000
_cell.angle_alpha   90.00
_cell.angle_beta   90.00
_cell.angle_gamma   90.00
#
_symmetry.space_group_name_H-M   'P 1'
#
loop_
_entity.id
_entity.type
_entity.pdbx_description
1 polymer ?
#
loop_
_entity_poly.entity_id
_entity_poly.type
_entity_poly.pdbx_seq_one_letter_code
_entity_poly.pdbx_strand_id
1 'polypeptide(L)'
;MFIWRMKHSQFLVTQVLVLSASIASAGIFNLNWDKPTRLEINIPWLFVNEERCYEELGCLNITRSWYHIIHRPINVFPLPRSVINTRFILFTRNNPNQGQELRASDDDTIQKSNFEAQKKTKFIIHGFIDTSLSNWVGEMKDELLKNNDMNVFVVDWAGGSLPLYTQATANTRLVGLEVAHFINHLIKTYSLNAGNVHIIGHSLGAHTAGYAGSRIAGLGRITGLDPAEPYFQGMPAHVRLDSSDAEMVDVIHTDGRSIILFGYGMSEPCGHLDFYPNNGKEQPGCEITQTPLIPLTLIKEGLEEASRVLVACNHIRALKLFTDSINSQCQYVAQQCPSYEHFVAGKCFGCKSGGGNCAIMGYHADASPMLENEVSPQTQLMDMVGSKFFTMTGSEFPFCHRMYRVAVELAKPAYAETWVQGIIRASIFAPQGVINVDLTPQGDTKLEHGTTYAIVVSHPADLGGNVKKVELSWQYDMNVLEPRTLCLLWCNDHLYVNSVSVDEMELPGRGRRNVQFSNKLCSVGRKNFSDIANRGRGVFLKACKEDEKTIS
;
A
#
# COMPACT_ATOMS: atom_id res chain seq x y z
N MET A 1 -28.06 15.34 -27.54
CA MET A 1 -26.98 14.58 -26.85
C MET A 1 -27.41 13.95 -25.51
N PHE A 2 -28.43 14.49 -24.80
CA PHE A 2 -28.98 13.87 -23.57
C PHE A 2 -29.98 12.72 -23.81
N ILE A 3 -30.70 12.72 -24.93
CA ILE A 3 -31.73 11.70 -25.25
C ILE A 3 -31.11 10.38 -25.77
N TRP A 4 -29.88 10.42 -26.30
CA TRP A 4 -29.20 9.23 -26.82
C TRP A 4 -28.58 8.36 -25.70
N ARG A 5 -28.22 8.96 -24.55
CA ARG A 5 -27.69 8.23 -23.38
C ARG A 5 -28.76 7.53 -22.54
N MET A 6 -30.02 7.99 -22.54
CA MET A 6 -31.12 7.30 -21.84
C MET A 6 -31.54 5.98 -22.52
N LYS A 7 -31.46 5.91 -23.86
CA LYS A 7 -31.84 4.70 -24.61
C LYS A 7 -30.87 3.52 -24.40
N HIS A 8 -29.60 3.78 -24.07
CA HIS A 8 -28.64 2.72 -23.75
C HIS A 8 -28.79 2.13 -22.33
N SER A 9 -29.26 2.93 -21.37
CA SER A 9 -29.56 2.44 -20.01
C SER A 9 -30.74 1.46 -20.01
N GLN A 10 -31.80 1.76 -20.78
CA GLN A 10 -32.91 0.81 -20.97
C GLN A 10 -32.44 -0.46 -21.68
N PHE A 11 -31.58 -0.37 -22.70
CA PHE A 11 -31.08 -1.55 -23.43
C PHE A 11 -30.25 -2.51 -22.55
N LEU A 12 -29.47 -1.99 -21.59
CA LEU A 12 -28.70 -2.82 -20.66
C LEU A 12 -29.59 -3.54 -19.64
N VAL A 13 -30.61 -2.85 -19.11
CA VAL A 13 -31.56 -3.44 -18.16
C VAL A 13 -32.41 -4.54 -18.83
N THR A 14 -32.82 -4.35 -20.09
CA THR A 14 -33.55 -5.39 -20.83
C THR A 14 -32.66 -6.59 -21.16
N GLN A 15 -31.36 -6.41 -21.44
CA GLN A 15 -30.46 -7.56 -21.68
C GLN A 15 -30.17 -8.37 -20.42
N VAL A 16 -30.06 -7.73 -19.25
CA VAL A 16 -29.91 -8.44 -17.97
C VAL A 16 -31.16 -9.24 -17.61
N LEU A 17 -32.36 -8.72 -17.92
CA LEU A 17 -33.64 -9.43 -17.71
C LEU A 17 -33.89 -10.56 -18.72
N VAL A 18 -33.38 -10.44 -19.95
CA VAL A 18 -33.50 -11.51 -20.97
C VAL A 18 -32.53 -12.66 -20.69
N LEU A 19 -31.33 -12.37 -20.18
CA LEU A 19 -30.35 -13.39 -19.77
C LEU A 19 -30.82 -14.22 -18.56
N SER A 20 -31.53 -13.62 -17.60
CA SER A 20 -32.11 -14.37 -16.48
C SER A 20 -33.28 -15.26 -16.88
N ALA A 21 -34.07 -14.85 -17.88
CA ALA A 21 -35.17 -15.66 -18.42
C ALA A 21 -34.69 -16.87 -19.25
N SER A 22 -33.53 -16.78 -19.93
CA SER A 22 -32.99 -17.90 -20.72
C SER A 22 -32.37 -19.02 -19.88
N ILE A 23 -31.94 -18.73 -18.64
CA ILE A 23 -31.36 -19.73 -17.73
C ILE A 23 -32.47 -20.58 -17.07
N ALA A 24 -33.66 -20.01 -16.85
CA ALA A 24 -34.81 -20.73 -16.30
C ALA A 24 -35.36 -21.83 -17.25
N SER A 25 -35.16 -21.68 -18.57
CA SER A 25 -35.70 -22.59 -19.59
C SER A 25 -34.81 -23.82 -19.88
N ALA A 26 -33.63 -23.93 -19.25
CA ALA A 26 -32.65 -24.97 -19.57
C ALA A 26 -32.70 -26.22 -18.67
N GLY A 27 -33.57 -26.29 -17.65
CA GLY A 27 -33.91 -27.55 -16.98
C GLY A 27 -32.79 -28.30 -16.25
N ILE A 28 -31.68 -27.63 -15.89
CA ILE A 28 -30.57 -28.22 -15.14
C ILE A 28 -30.64 -27.67 -13.72
N PHE A 29 -31.36 -28.35 -12.83
CA PHE A 29 -31.32 -28.34 -11.34
C PHE A 29 -32.75 -28.49 -10.79
N ASN A 30 -33.06 -29.68 -10.28
CA ASN A 30 -34.22 -29.91 -9.42
C ASN A 30 -33.84 -29.45 -7.99
N LEU A 31 -33.93 -28.14 -7.74
CA LEU A 31 -33.73 -27.53 -6.42
C LEU A 31 -35.10 -27.19 -5.85
N ASN A 32 -35.47 -27.86 -4.77
CA ASN A 32 -36.74 -27.69 -4.08
C ASN A 32 -36.72 -26.34 -3.33
N TRP A 33 -37.25 -25.29 -3.96
CA TRP A 33 -37.35 -23.94 -3.39
C TRP A 33 -38.62 -23.79 -2.55
N ASP A 34 -38.69 -24.46 -1.39
CA ASP A 34 -39.66 -24.09 -0.36
C ASP A 34 -39.02 -23.12 0.64
N LYS A 35 -38.88 -21.86 0.20
CA LYS A 35 -38.96 -20.59 0.95
C LYS A 35 -38.28 -19.47 0.14
N PRO A 36 -39.01 -18.39 -0.24
CA PRO A 36 -38.39 -17.29 -0.97
C PRO A 36 -37.62 -16.41 0.02
N THR A 37 -36.28 -16.43 -0.02
CA THR A 37 -35.48 -15.31 0.50
C THR A 37 -35.67 -14.14 -0.43
N ARG A 38 -36.60 -13.25 -0.06
CA ARG A 38 -36.92 -12.02 -0.78
C ARG A 38 -35.68 -11.11 -0.74
N LEU A 39 -34.98 -10.95 -1.86
CA LEU A 39 -33.99 -9.88 -2.01
C LEU A 39 -34.78 -8.56 -2.10
N GLU A 40 -34.86 -7.81 -1.00
CA GLU A 40 -35.50 -6.50 -0.97
C GLU A 40 -34.62 -5.48 -1.71
N ILE A 41 -34.85 -5.34 -3.02
CA ILE A 41 -34.25 -4.27 -3.82
C ILE A 41 -35.05 -2.98 -3.54
N ASN A 42 -34.62 -2.24 -2.52
CA ASN A 42 -35.26 -0.98 -2.14
C ASN A 42 -34.78 0.15 -3.07
N ILE A 43 -35.71 0.83 -3.76
CA ILE A 43 -35.38 1.90 -4.71
C ILE A 43 -35.05 3.19 -3.92
N PRO A 44 -33.80 3.72 -3.95
CA PRO A 44 -33.28 4.63 -2.92
C PRO A 44 -33.90 6.05 -2.82
N TRP A 45 -34.79 6.46 -3.74
CA TRP A 45 -35.28 7.84 -3.80
C TRP A 45 -36.58 8.10 -3.01
N LEU A 46 -37.22 7.04 -2.48
CA LEU A 46 -38.58 7.13 -1.92
C LEU A 46 -38.68 6.91 -0.40
N PHE A 47 -37.66 6.36 0.26
CA PHE A 47 -37.70 6.09 1.70
C PHE A 47 -36.37 6.48 2.36
N VAL A 48 -36.31 7.69 2.90
CA VAL A 48 -35.15 8.20 3.63
C VAL A 48 -35.44 7.98 5.12
N ASN A 49 -34.66 7.12 5.78
CA ASN A 49 -34.70 6.75 7.21
C ASN A 49 -35.34 5.38 7.55
N GLU A 50 -34.86 4.30 6.92
CA GLU A 50 -35.00 2.98 7.52
C GLU A 50 -33.85 2.72 8.52
N GLU A 51 -34.19 2.10 9.65
CA GLU A 51 -33.27 1.68 10.71
C GLU A 51 -33.53 0.21 11.05
N ARG A 52 -32.45 -0.56 11.24
CA ARG A 52 -32.51 -1.95 11.74
C ARG A 52 -31.62 -2.10 12.96
N CYS A 53 -32.18 -2.64 14.03
CA CYS A 53 -31.49 -2.84 15.31
C CYS A 53 -31.06 -4.29 15.50
N TYR A 54 -29.89 -4.48 16.08
CA TYR A 54 -29.20 -5.76 16.28
C TYR A 54 -28.85 -5.95 17.75
N GLU A 55 -29.90 -6.04 18.59
CA GLU A 55 -29.76 -6.37 20.01
C GLU A 55 -28.70 -5.48 20.71
N GLU A 56 -27.69 -6.08 21.35
CA GLU A 56 -26.62 -5.41 22.10
C GLU A 56 -25.65 -4.58 21.23
N LEU A 57 -25.72 -4.71 19.90
CA LEU A 57 -24.89 -3.96 18.95
C LEU A 57 -25.49 -2.60 18.60
N GLY A 58 -26.76 -2.35 18.97
CA GLY A 58 -27.49 -1.13 18.62
C GLY A 58 -28.05 -1.15 17.20
N CYS A 59 -28.28 0.02 16.63
CA CYS A 59 -29.00 0.17 15.37
C CYS A 59 -28.13 0.72 14.24
N LEU A 60 -28.38 0.20 13.04
CA LEU A 60 -27.80 0.69 11.79
C LEU A 60 -28.90 1.39 11.00
N ASN A 61 -28.62 2.62 10.58
CA ASN A 61 -29.48 3.37 9.69
C ASN A 61 -28.92 3.41 8.27
N ILE A 62 -29.79 3.61 7.29
CA ILE A 62 -29.41 3.95 5.91
C ILE A 62 -29.97 5.35 5.63
N THR A 63 -29.22 6.36 6.07
CA THR A 63 -29.55 7.76 5.81
C THR A 63 -28.94 8.24 4.48
N ARG A 64 -29.31 9.46 4.05
CA ARG A 64 -28.76 10.09 2.84
C ARG A 64 -27.23 10.17 2.82
N SER A 65 -26.57 10.25 3.98
CA SER A 65 -25.10 10.34 4.05
C SER A 65 -24.38 9.05 3.67
N TRP A 66 -25.10 7.92 3.62
CA TRP A 66 -24.59 6.63 3.15
C TRP A 66 -24.85 6.38 1.66
N TYR A 67 -25.52 7.31 0.97
CA TYR A 67 -25.86 7.19 -0.43
C TYR A 67 -25.07 8.21 -1.26
N HIS A 68 -24.49 7.77 -2.37
CA HIS A 68 -23.92 8.66 -3.36
C HIS A 68 -24.16 8.10 -4.76
N ILE A 69 -24.69 8.93 -5.67
CA ILE A 69 -25.11 8.48 -7.02
C ILE A 69 -23.99 7.83 -7.84
N ILE A 70 -22.74 8.22 -7.60
CA ILE A 70 -21.56 7.67 -8.31
C ILE A 70 -20.81 6.65 -7.44
N HIS A 71 -20.61 6.96 -6.16
CA HIS A 71 -19.66 6.23 -5.31
C HIS A 71 -20.33 5.08 -4.56
N ARG A 72 -21.62 5.22 -4.21
CA ARG A 72 -22.41 4.23 -3.47
C ARG A 72 -23.89 4.28 -3.91
N PRO A 73 -24.21 3.86 -5.14
CA PRO A 73 -25.56 3.99 -5.71
C PRO A 73 -26.56 2.98 -5.16
N ILE A 74 -26.07 1.90 -4.56
CA ILE A 74 -26.89 0.87 -3.92
C ILE A 74 -26.49 0.83 -2.45
N ASN A 75 -27.47 0.85 -1.55
CA ASN A 75 -27.22 0.65 -0.14
C ASN A 75 -28.25 -0.30 0.41
N VAL A 76 -27.79 -1.43 0.94
CA VAL A 76 -28.62 -2.48 1.51
C VAL A 76 -28.28 -2.66 2.97
N PHE A 77 -29.21 -3.24 3.73
CA PHE A 77 -28.91 -3.63 5.10
C PHE A 77 -27.97 -4.85 5.13
N PRO A 78 -27.15 -4.99 6.19
CA PRO A 78 -26.41 -6.21 6.45
C PRO A 78 -27.34 -7.44 6.49
N LEU A 79 -26.76 -8.60 6.19
CA LEU A 79 -27.40 -9.89 6.43
C LEU A 79 -27.58 -10.13 7.94
N PRO A 80 -28.49 -11.03 8.35
CA PRO A 80 -28.63 -11.42 9.75
C PRO A 80 -27.31 -11.94 10.35
N ARG A 81 -27.09 -11.68 11.65
CA ARG A 81 -25.89 -12.13 12.40
C ARG A 81 -25.62 -13.63 12.25
N SER A 82 -26.67 -14.46 12.27
CA SER A 82 -26.56 -15.92 12.10
C SER A 82 -26.07 -16.35 10.71
N VAL A 83 -26.22 -15.49 9.69
CA VAL A 83 -25.75 -15.74 8.32
C VAL A 83 -24.31 -15.27 8.15
N ILE A 84 -23.99 -14.08 8.68
CA ILE A 84 -22.62 -13.56 8.67
C ILE A 84 -21.71 -14.47 9.52
N ASN A 85 -22.21 -14.88 10.68
CA ASN A 85 -21.57 -15.78 11.64
C ASN A 85 -20.14 -15.36 11.98
N THR A 86 -19.97 -14.12 12.48
CA THR A 86 -18.66 -13.60 12.86
C THR A 86 -18.08 -14.40 14.04
N ARG A 87 -16.83 -14.85 13.92
CA ARG A 87 -16.11 -15.61 14.96
C ARG A 87 -14.80 -14.92 15.34
N PHE A 88 -14.50 -14.91 16.63
CA PHE A 88 -13.24 -14.40 17.17
C PHE A 88 -12.35 -15.56 17.59
N ILE A 89 -11.32 -15.85 16.80
CA ILE A 89 -10.48 -17.03 17.00
C ILE A 89 -9.14 -16.57 17.57
N LEU A 90 -8.88 -16.89 18.84
CA LEU A 90 -7.65 -16.55 19.53
C LEU A 90 -6.51 -17.53 19.23
N PHE A 91 -5.36 -16.97 18.90
CA PHE A 91 -4.06 -17.64 18.87
C PHE A 91 -3.08 -16.92 19.78
N THR A 92 -2.26 -17.70 20.47
CA THR A 92 -1.14 -17.24 21.30
C THR A 92 0.06 -18.15 21.07
N ARG A 93 1.21 -17.84 21.68
CA ARG A 93 2.37 -18.75 21.68
C ARG A 93 2.07 -20.12 22.32
N ASN A 94 1.06 -20.21 23.19
CA ASN A 94 0.65 -21.46 23.84
C ASN A 94 -0.28 -22.30 22.97
N ASN A 95 -0.91 -21.71 21.95
CA ASN A 95 -1.79 -22.41 21.00
C ASN A 95 -1.64 -21.88 19.56
N PRO A 96 -0.43 -21.94 18.97
CA PRO A 96 -0.17 -21.31 17.68
C PRO A 96 -0.91 -21.98 16.52
N ASN A 97 -1.20 -23.27 16.63
CA ASN A 97 -1.79 -24.09 15.57
C ASN A 97 -3.29 -24.37 15.76
N GLN A 98 -3.79 -24.27 16.98
CA GLN A 98 -5.18 -24.59 17.32
C GLN A 98 -5.85 -23.38 17.96
N GLY A 99 -6.68 -22.69 17.17
CA GLY A 99 -7.38 -21.49 17.61
C GLY A 99 -8.45 -21.80 18.67
N GLN A 100 -8.62 -20.88 19.62
CA GLN A 100 -9.69 -20.92 20.62
C GLN A 100 -10.77 -19.90 20.24
N GLU A 101 -11.98 -20.36 19.93
CA GLU A 101 -13.09 -19.46 19.63
C GLU A 101 -13.62 -18.82 20.91
N LEU A 102 -13.57 -17.49 20.97
CA LEU A 102 -14.05 -16.71 22.10
C LEU A 102 -15.33 -15.95 21.76
N ARG A 103 -16.21 -15.80 22.74
CA ARG A 103 -17.51 -15.14 22.56
C ARG A 103 -17.77 -14.18 23.72
N ALA A 104 -18.17 -12.96 23.40
CA ALA A 104 -18.59 -11.99 24.42
C ALA A 104 -19.85 -12.43 25.18
N SER A 105 -20.69 -13.26 24.55
CA SER A 105 -21.90 -13.82 25.17
C SER A 105 -21.63 -15.01 26.10
N ASP A 106 -20.40 -15.54 26.12
CA ASP A 106 -20.04 -16.74 26.88
C ASP A 106 -18.64 -16.57 27.51
N ASP A 107 -18.61 -15.99 28.71
CA ASP A 107 -17.37 -15.68 29.45
C ASP A 107 -16.52 -16.92 29.75
N ASP A 108 -17.13 -18.11 29.84
CA ASP A 108 -16.40 -19.36 30.04
C ASP A 108 -15.39 -19.60 28.92
N THR A 109 -15.72 -19.20 27.68
CA THR A 109 -14.80 -19.34 26.54
C THR A 109 -13.53 -18.52 26.75
N ILE A 110 -13.65 -17.29 27.28
CA ILE A 110 -12.53 -16.38 27.53
C ILE A 110 -11.72 -16.84 28.75
N GLN A 111 -12.39 -17.19 29.86
CA GLN A 111 -11.73 -17.59 31.11
C GLN A 111 -10.93 -18.90 30.98
N LYS A 112 -11.38 -19.83 30.13
CA LYS A 112 -10.69 -21.11 29.87
C LYS A 112 -9.66 -21.03 28.74
N SER A 113 -9.52 -19.86 28.10
CA SER A 113 -8.59 -19.65 27.00
C SER A 113 -7.20 -19.23 27.48
N ASN A 114 -6.28 -19.08 26.53
CA ASN A 114 -4.96 -18.51 26.75
C ASN A 114 -4.94 -16.96 26.69
N PHE A 115 -6.10 -16.30 26.69
CA PHE A 115 -6.17 -14.85 26.61
C PHE A 115 -5.55 -14.17 27.83
N GLU A 116 -4.68 -13.19 27.60
CA GLU A 116 -4.07 -12.40 28.66
C GLU A 116 -4.22 -10.90 28.40
N ALA A 117 -5.08 -10.23 29.17
CA ALA A 117 -5.44 -8.82 28.96
C ALA A 117 -4.26 -7.82 29.07
N GLN A 118 -3.18 -8.20 29.75
CA GLN A 118 -1.98 -7.36 29.91
C GLN A 118 -1.07 -7.37 28.67
N LYS A 119 -1.26 -8.33 27.76
CA LYS A 119 -0.46 -8.45 26.53
C LYS A 119 -1.02 -7.55 25.43
N LYS A 120 -0.15 -7.17 24.48
CA LYS A 120 -0.60 -6.54 23.23
C LYS A 120 -1.60 -7.46 22.55
N THR A 121 -2.66 -6.89 21.98
CA THR A 121 -3.73 -7.67 21.36
C THR A 121 -3.93 -7.19 19.93
N LYS A 122 -3.79 -8.09 18.97
CA LYS A 122 -3.91 -7.79 17.53
C LYS A 122 -5.10 -8.51 16.94
N PHE A 123 -5.87 -7.81 16.12
CA PHE A 123 -6.99 -8.39 15.36
C PHE A 123 -6.64 -8.39 13.87
N ILE A 124 -6.80 -9.52 13.20
CA ILE A 124 -6.64 -9.65 11.75
C ILE A 124 -8.05 -9.79 11.15
N ILE A 125 -8.41 -8.88 10.24
CA ILE A 125 -9.71 -8.85 9.55
C ILE A 125 -9.50 -9.01 8.05
N HIS A 126 -10.00 -10.12 7.50
CA HIS A 126 -9.89 -10.42 6.07
C HIS A 126 -10.89 -9.63 5.20
N GLY A 127 -10.73 -9.70 3.88
CA GLY A 127 -11.49 -8.92 2.90
C GLY A 127 -12.62 -9.67 2.19
N PHE A 128 -13.00 -9.13 1.02
CA PHE A 128 -14.01 -9.69 0.10
C PHE A 128 -13.54 -11.02 -0.51
N ILE A 129 -14.44 -12.01 -0.63
CA ILE A 129 -14.13 -13.37 -1.13
C ILE A 129 -13.09 -14.13 -0.26
N ASP A 130 -12.67 -13.52 0.85
CA ASP A 130 -11.64 -14.04 1.72
C ASP A 130 -12.23 -14.70 2.98
N THR A 131 -11.43 -15.52 3.67
CA THR A 131 -11.83 -16.24 4.87
C THR A 131 -10.68 -16.34 5.88
N SER A 132 -10.98 -16.78 7.11
CA SER A 132 -9.96 -17.09 8.12
C SER A 132 -8.97 -18.18 7.72
N LEU A 133 -9.30 -19.00 6.70
CA LEU A 133 -8.47 -20.12 6.23
C LEU A 133 -7.49 -19.70 5.13
N SER A 134 -7.49 -18.43 4.70
CA SER A 134 -6.56 -17.97 3.68
C SER A 134 -5.13 -17.96 4.19
N ASN A 135 -4.20 -18.40 3.33
CA ASN A 135 -2.80 -18.64 3.70
C ASN A 135 -2.16 -17.43 4.37
N TRP A 136 -2.42 -16.23 3.84
CA TRP A 136 -1.85 -14.97 4.37
C TRP A 136 -2.30 -14.69 5.82
N VAL A 137 -3.50 -15.11 6.22
CA VAL A 137 -4.00 -14.93 7.60
C VAL A 137 -3.17 -15.77 8.55
N GLY A 138 -2.93 -17.03 8.19
CA GLY A 138 -2.07 -17.95 8.92
C GLY A 138 -0.63 -17.46 9.00
N GLU A 139 -0.05 -17.07 7.86
CA GLU A 139 1.31 -16.54 7.74
C GLU A 139 1.50 -15.28 8.60
N MET A 140 0.60 -14.30 8.50
CA MET A 140 0.68 -13.08 9.29
C MET A 140 0.54 -13.36 10.79
N LYS A 141 -0.42 -14.22 11.18
CA LYS A 141 -0.60 -14.65 12.57
C LYS A 141 0.68 -15.31 13.10
N ASP A 142 1.32 -16.18 12.33
CA ASP A 142 2.57 -16.83 12.73
C ASP A 142 3.71 -15.84 12.89
N GLU A 143 3.88 -14.89 11.95
CA GLU A 143 4.91 -13.86 12.07
C GLU A 143 4.69 -12.93 13.27
N LEU A 144 3.44 -12.60 13.59
CA LEU A 144 3.08 -11.84 14.80
C LEU A 144 3.45 -12.60 16.07
N LEU A 145 3.12 -13.89 16.18
CA LEU A 145 3.44 -14.71 17.35
C LEU A 145 4.95 -14.96 17.51
N LYS A 146 5.70 -15.02 16.40
CA LYS A 146 7.17 -15.06 16.42
C LYS A 146 7.74 -13.75 16.98
N ASN A 147 7.19 -12.61 16.58
CA ASN A 147 7.71 -11.29 16.94
C ASN A 147 7.68 -11.01 18.45
N ASN A 148 6.53 -11.19 19.10
CA ASN A 148 6.39 -10.91 20.53
C ASN A 148 5.34 -11.84 21.16
N ASP A 149 5.34 -11.92 22.49
CA ASP A 149 4.29 -12.62 23.23
C ASP A 149 3.03 -11.74 23.30
N MET A 150 1.99 -12.14 22.57
CA MET A 150 0.79 -11.33 22.33
C MET A 150 -0.45 -12.20 22.10
N ASN A 151 -1.62 -11.58 22.22
CA ASN A 151 -2.87 -12.18 21.76
C ASN A 151 -3.08 -11.84 20.27
N VAL A 152 -3.31 -12.83 19.42
CA VAL A 152 -3.67 -12.62 18.01
C VAL A 152 -5.06 -13.20 17.76
N PHE A 153 -6.02 -12.34 17.46
CA PHE A 153 -7.37 -12.73 17.07
C PHE A 153 -7.50 -12.70 15.56
N VAL A 154 -7.98 -13.80 14.98
CA VAL A 154 -8.49 -13.81 13.61
C VAL A 154 -10.00 -13.58 13.68
N VAL A 155 -10.47 -12.54 12.98
CA VAL A 155 -11.90 -12.24 12.84
C VAL A 155 -12.40 -12.93 11.58
N ASP A 156 -13.09 -14.04 11.76
CA ASP A 156 -13.70 -14.77 10.65
C ASP A 156 -15.12 -14.26 10.41
N TRP A 157 -15.35 -13.69 9.24
CA TRP A 157 -16.67 -13.23 8.80
C TRP A 157 -17.03 -13.77 7.41
N ALA A 158 -16.54 -14.97 7.07
CA ALA A 158 -16.70 -15.59 5.75
C ALA A 158 -18.16 -15.62 5.25
N GLY A 159 -19.13 -15.85 6.15
CA GLY A 159 -20.56 -15.83 5.80
C GLY A 159 -21.04 -14.47 5.29
N GLY A 160 -20.37 -13.39 5.70
CA GLY A 160 -20.63 -12.03 5.25
C GLY A 160 -19.74 -11.54 4.10
N SER A 161 -18.56 -12.13 3.87
CA SER A 161 -17.58 -11.68 2.88
C SER A 161 -17.74 -12.32 1.48
N LEU A 162 -18.29 -13.53 1.42
CA LEU A 162 -18.51 -14.32 0.21
C LEU A 162 -19.73 -13.94 -0.67
N PRO A 163 -20.81 -13.30 -0.15
CA PRO A 163 -21.93 -12.82 -0.97
C PRO A 163 -21.51 -11.77 -2.02
N LEU A 164 -22.47 -11.26 -2.80
CA LEU A 164 -22.21 -10.18 -3.77
C LEU A 164 -21.53 -8.97 -3.10
N TYR A 165 -20.64 -8.29 -3.82
CA TYR A 165 -19.83 -7.18 -3.30
C TYR A 165 -20.65 -6.10 -2.59
N THR A 166 -21.83 -5.75 -3.12
CA THR A 166 -22.74 -4.77 -2.50
C THR A 166 -23.25 -5.22 -1.13
N GLN A 167 -23.57 -6.51 -0.99
CA GLN A 167 -23.98 -7.10 0.27
C GLN A 167 -22.80 -7.26 1.22
N ALA A 168 -21.64 -7.72 0.74
CA ALA A 168 -20.42 -7.81 1.55
C ALA A 168 -20.00 -6.44 2.11
N THR A 169 -20.07 -5.40 1.27
CA THR A 169 -19.88 -4.00 1.68
C THR A 169 -20.85 -3.60 2.79
N ALA A 170 -22.14 -3.94 2.69
CA ALA A 170 -23.09 -3.65 3.77
C ALA A 170 -22.74 -4.42 5.06
N ASN A 171 -22.36 -5.69 4.94
CA ASN A 171 -22.03 -6.58 6.05
C ASN A 171 -20.86 -6.06 6.90
N THR A 172 -19.87 -5.39 6.30
CA THR A 172 -18.73 -4.77 7.02
C THR A 172 -19.18 -3.89 8.20
N ARG A 173 -20.32 -3.21 8.08
CA ARG A 173 -20.89 -2.36 9.15
C ARG A 173 -21.27 -3.19 10.37
N LEU A 174 -21.96 -4.31 10.15
CA LEU A 174 -22.41 -5.18 11.24
C LEU A 174 -21.22 -5.93 11.87
N VAL A 175 -20.29 -6.43 11.05
CA VAL A 175 -19.06 -7.06 11.54
C VAL A 175 -18.24 -6.07 12.37
N GLY A 176 -18.12 -4.81 11.94
CA GLY A 176 -17.42 -3.77 12.71
C GLY A 176 -18.06 -3.52 14.08
N LEU A 177 -19.40 -3.52 14.16
CA LEU A 177 -20.11 -3.45 15.45
C LEU A 177 -19.84 -4.68 16.33
N GLU A 178 -19.80 -5.88 15.76
CA GLU A 178 -19.48 -7.11 16.50
C GLU A 178 -18.04 -7.10 17.04
N VAL A 179 -17.08 -6.65 16.22
CA VAL A 179 -15.67 -6.48 16.64
C VAL A 179 -15.57 -5.46 17.78
N ALA A 180 -16.23 -4.30 17.65
CA ALA A 180 -16.26 -3.29 18.71
C ALA A 180 -16.92 -3.79 19.98
N HIS A 181 -18.03 -4.54 19.87
CA HIS A 181 -18.72 -5.11 21.02
C HIS A 181 -17.80 -6.10 21.76
N PHE A 182 -17.15 -7.01 21.03
CA PHE A 182 -16.21 -7.98 21.60
C PHE A 182 -15.02 -7.30 22.29
N ILE A 183 -14.37 -6.33 21.64
CA ILE A 183 -13.24 -5.59 22.24
C ILE A 183 -13.68 -4.80 23.48
N ASN A 184 -14.83 -4.12 23.42
CA ASN A 184 -15.37 -3.40 24.58
C ASN A 184 -15.73 -4.33 25.74
N HIS A 185 -16.16 -5.56 25.47
CA HIS A 185 -16.35 -6.58 26.52
C HIS A 185 -15.02 -6.96 27.18
N LEU A 186 -13.96 -7.18 26.39
CA LEU A 186 -12.62 -7.45 26.93
C LEU A 186 -12.07 -6.27 27.76
N ILE A 187 -12.31 -5.03 27.32
CA ILE A 187 -11.92 -3.82 28.05
C ILE A 187 -12.65 -3.76 29.40
N LYS A 188 -13.99 -3.89 29.39
CA LYS A 188 -14.82 -3.71 30.59
C LYS A 188 -14.67 -4.85 31.59
N THR A 189 -14.64 -6.10 31.13
CA THR A 189 -14.72 -7.28 31.99
C THR A 189 -13.33 -7.81 32.36
N TYR A 190 -12.37 -7.72 31.45
CA TYR A 190 -11.02 -8.29 31.64
C TYR A 190 -9.93 -7.23 31.77
N SER A 191 -10.29 -5.93 31.81
CA SER A 191 -9.34 -4.81 31.94
C SER A 191 -8.30 -4.76 30.81
N LEU A 192 -8.67 -5.16 29.59
CA LEU A 192 -7.84 -4.94 28.41
C LEU A 192 -7.65 -3.44 28.20
N ASN A 193 -6.42 -2.99 28.02
CA ASN A 193 -6.16 -1.59 27.68
C ASN A 193 -6.44 -1.37 26.18
N ALA A 194 -7.35 -0.45 25.84
CA ALA A 194 -7.70 -0.09 24.46
C ALA A 194 -6.48 0.38 23.64
N GLY A 195 -5.53 1.09 24.29
CA GLY A 195 -4.28 1.53 23.68
C GLY A 195 -3.33 0.39 23.29
N ASN A 196 -3.51 -0.81 23.85
CA ASN A 196 -2.75 -2.01 23.49
C ASN A 196 -3.40 -2.82 22.34
N VAL A 197 -4.54 -2.37 21.84
CA VAL A 197 -5.27 -3.03 20.76
C VAL A 197 -4.87 -2.47 19.41
N HIS A 198 -4.54 -3.36 18.47
CA HIS A 198 -4.20 -3.04 17.09
C HIS A 198 -5.06 -3.85 16.12
N ILE A 199 -5.90 -3.19 15.32
CA ILE A 199 -6.72 -3.85 14.31
C ILE A 199 -6.05 -3.72 12.94
N ILE A 200 -5.81 -4.84 12.28
CA ILE A 200 -5.19 -4.94 10.96
C ILE A 200 -6.27 -5.45 10.00
N GLY A 201 -6.71 -4.61 9.07
CA GLY A 201 -7.78 -4.94 8.13
C GLY A 201 -7.30 -4.83 6.68
N HIS A 202 -7.63 -5.82 5.86
CA HIS A 202 -7.32 -5.82 4.42
C HIS A 202 -8.57 -5.62 3.56
N SER A 203 -8.48 -4.82 2.49
CA SER A 203 -9.59 -4.60 1.55
C SER A 203 -10.87 -4.13 2.29
N LEU A 204 -12.01 -4.83 2.17
CA LEU A 204 -13.23 -4.56 2.98
C LEU A 204 -13.01 -4.68 4.49
N GLY A 205 -12.03 -5.48 4.94
CA GLY A 205 -11.63 -5.61 6.33
C GLY A 205 -11.05 -4.32 6.91
N ALA A 206 -10.43 -3.46 6.09
CA ALA A 206 -9.92 -2.16 6.53
C ALA A 206 -11.05 -1.22 6.95
N HIS A 207 -12.15 -1.20 6.20
CA HIS A 207 -13.35 -0.42 6.56
C HIS A 207 -14.09 -1.03 7.75
N THR A 208 -14.10 -2.36 7.85
CA THR A 208 -14.60 -3.07 9.03
C THR A 208 -13.84 -2.65 10.29
N ALA A 209 -12.52 -2.50 10.20
CA ALA A 209 -11.68 -1.98 11.28
C ALA A 209 -12.05 -0.53 11.64
N GLY A 210 -12.28 0.34 10.65
CA GLY A 210 -12.74 1.72 10.88
C GLY A 210 -14.08 1.78 11.62
N TYR A 211 -15.08 1.00 11.17
CA TYR A 211 -16.36 0.90 11.88
C TYR A 211 -16.21 0.41 13.32
N ALA A 212 -15.31 -0.53 13.57
CA ALA A 212 -15.01 -0.99 14.92
C ALA A 212 -14.36 0.12 15.76
N GLY A 213 -13.33 0.77 15.22
CA GLY A 213 -12.57 1.82 15.88
C GLY A 213 -13.41 3.02 16.30
N SER A 214 -14.31 3.47 15.43
CA SER A 214 -15.27 4.54 15.75
C SER A 214 -16.15 4.28 16.99
N ARG A 215 -16.18 3.04 17.49
CA ARG A 215 -16.97 2.58 18.65
C ARG A 215 -16.10 2.15 19.84
N ILE A 216 -14.78 2.30 19.78
CA ILE A 216 -13.85 1.94 20.84
C ILE A 216 -13.08 3.20 21.24
N ALA A 217 -13.42 3.77 22.40
CA ALA A 217 -12.72 4.95 22.91
C ALA A 217 -11.25 4.61 23.24
N GLY A 218 -10.31 5.40 22.72
CA GLY A 218 -8.88 5.22 22.95
C GLY A 218 -8.28 3.97 22.29
N LEU A 219 -8.86 3.50 21.18
CA LEU A 219 -8.29 2.41 20.40
C LEU A 219 -6.86 2.77 19.95
N GLY A 220 -5.89 1.92 20.26
CA GLY A 220 -4.48 2.22 20.04
C GLY A 220 -4.08 2.40 18.57
N ARG A 221 -4.40 1.42 17.71
CA ARG A 221 -3.97 1.48 16.30
C ARG A 221 -4.90 0.76 15.34
N ILE A 222 -5.08 1.31 14.15
CA ILE A 222 -5.60 0.61 12.97
C ILE A 222 -4.57 0.62 11.86
N THR A 223 -4.32 -0.52 11.23
CA THR A 223 -3.62 -0.58 9.96
C THR A 223 -4.57 -1.00 8.84
N GLY A 224 -4.71 -0.14 7.83
CA GLY A 224 -5.45 -0.42 6.60
C GLY A 224 -4.52 -0.98 5.52
N LEU A 225 -4.70 -2.25 5.14
CA LEU A 225 -3.95 -2.88 4.07
C LEU A 225 -4.76 -2.80 2.77
N ASP A 226 -4.40 -1.84 1.94
CA ASP A 226 -5.05 -1.49 0.67
C ASP A 226 -6.58 -1.42 0.79
N PRO A 227 -7.14 -0.45 1.55
CA PRO A 227 -8.59 -0.33 1.75
C PRO A 227 -9.35 -0.26 0.42
N ALA A 228 -10.50 -0.91 0.31
CA ALA A 228 -11.19 -1.05 -0.98
C ALA A 228 -11.77 0.27 -1.52
N GLU A 229 -11.53 0.61 -2.80
CA GLU A 229 -12.09 1.81 -3.44
C GLU A 229 -13.63 1.76 -3.57
N PRO A 230 -14.22 0.70 -4.17
CA PRO A 230 -15.62 0.74 -4.56
C PRO A 230 -16.52 0.83 -3.33
N TYR A 231 -17.46 1.78 -3.32
CA TYR A 231 -18.39 2.07 -2.22
C TYR A 231 -17.82 2.87 -1.04
N PHE A 232 -16.54 3.24 -1.07
CA PHE A 232 -15.86 3.96 0.02
C PHE A 232 -15.13 5.23 -0.42
N GLN A 233 -14.35 5.21 -1.50
CA GLN A 233 -13.63 6.41 -1.95
C GLN A 233 -14.61 7.54 -2.31
N GLY A 234 -14.32 8.76 -1.85
CA GLY A 234 -15.21 9.91 -2.01
C GLY A 234 -16.46 9.90 -1.13
N MET A 235 -16.65 8.90 -0.26
CA MET A 235 -17.68 8.93 0.78
C MET A 235 -17.17 9.66 2.04
N PRO A 236 -18.07 10.20 2.89
CA PRO A 236 -17.68 10.84 4.15
C PRO A 236 -16.98 9.88 5.12
N ALA A 237 -16.20 10.43 6.06
CA ALA A 237 -15.40 9.68 7.03
C ALA A 237 -16.18 8.55 7.74
N HIS A 238 -17.41 8.80 8.22
CA HIS A 238 -18.21 7.79 8.93
C HIS A 238 -18.65 6.57 8.09
N VAL A 239 -18.38 6.58 6.78
CA VAL A 239 -18.70 5.51 5.83
C VAL A 239 -17.49 4.66 5.49
N ARG A 240 -16.28 5.07 5.86
CA ARG A 240 -15.03 4.43 5.47
C ARG A 240 -14.05 4.41 6.63
N LEU A 241 -12.85 3.88 6.36
CA LEU A 241 -11.73 4.05 7.27
C LEU A 241 -11.32 5.53 7.24
N ASP A 242 -11.01 6.08 8.40
CA ASP A 242 -10.58 7.46 8.57
C ASP A 242 -9.57 7.58 9.73
N SER A 243 -8.76 8.65 9.73
CA SER A 243 -7.78 8.89 10.79
C SER A 243 -8.41 9.01 12.18
N SER A 244 -9.68 9.42 12.27
CA SER A 244 -10.40 9.53 13.55
C SER A 244 -10.81 8.19 14.19
N ASP A 245 -10.64 7.06 13.50
CA ASP A 245 -11.09 5.76 14.00
C ASP A 245 -10.18 5.13 15.07
N ALA A 246 -8.95 5.65 15.26
CA ALA A 246 -8.02 5.23 16.31
C ALA A 246 -7.02 6.33 16.65
N GLU A 247 -6.29 6.17 17.77
CA GLU A 247 -5.19 7.08 18.15
C GLU A 247 -4.10 7.14 17.06
N MET A 248 -3.90 6.04 16.34
CA MET A 248 -3.03 5.97 15.16
C MET A 248 -3.68 5.15 14.06
N VAL A 249 -3.64 5.66 12.84
CA VAL A 249 -4.16 4.97 11.64
C VAL A 249 -3.09 5.06 10.57
N ASP A 250 -2.58 3.91 10.14
CA ASP A 250 -1.58 3.81 9.08
C ASP A 250 -2.08 2.93 7.93
N VAL A 251 -1.84 3.35 6.70
CA VAL A 251 -2.46 2.75 5.51
C VAL A 251 -1.39 2.43 4.47
N ILE A 252 -1.44 1.23 3.89
CA ILE A 252 -0.55 0.83 2.79
C ILE A 252 -1.39 0.70 1.52
N HIS A 253 -1.17 1.59 0.56
CA HIS A 253 -1.83 1.59 -0.75
C HIS A 253 -0.97 0.87 -1.78
N THR A 254 -1.52 -0.16 -2.41
CA THR A 254 -0.78 -0.96 -3.42
C THR A 254 -1.49 -1.08 -4.76
N ASP A 255 -2.81 -0.86 -4.80
CA ASP A 255 -3.63 -1.01 -6.01
C ASP A 255 -4.57 0.19 -6.25
N GLY A 256 -4.08 1.40 -5.97
CA GLY A 256 -4.79 2.67 -6.11
C GLY A 256 -4.97 3.16 -7.56
N ARG A 257 -5.04 2.26 -8.55
CA ARG A 257 -5.53 2.62 -9.89
C ARG A 257 -7.05 2.79 -9.82
N SER A 258 -7.63 3.52 -10.77
CA SER A 258 -9.09 3.57 -10.84
C SER A 258 -9.65 2.16 -11.04
N ILE A 259 -10.79 1.87 -10.41
CA ILE A 259 -11.54 0.63 -10.66
C ILE A 259 -11.82 0.34 -12.14
N ILE A 260 -11.92 1.37 -13.00
CA ILE A 260 -12.06 1.20 -14.47
C ILE A 260 -10.82 0.51 -15.07
N LEU A 261 -9.66 0.73 -14.47
CA LEU A 261 -8.38 0.10 -14.81
C LEU A 261 -8.07 -1.09 -13.88
N PHE A 262 -9.10 -1.69 -13.27
CA PHE A 262 -9.00 -2.84 -12.36
C PHE A 262 -8.15 -2.61 -11.10
N GLY A 263 -8.04 -1.36 -10.63
CA GLY A 263 -7.51 -1.10 -9.28
C GLY A 263 -8.60 -1.28 -8.23
N TYR A 264 -8.33 -2.09 -7.22
CA TYR A 264 -9.29 -2.38 -6.15
C TYR A 264 -9.12 -1.50 -4.92
N GLY A 265 -7.93 -0.91 -4.72
CA GLY A 265 -7.58 -0.13 -3.54
C GLY A 265 -7.90 1.36 -3.69
N MET A 266 -8.16 2.05 -2.57
CA MET A 266 -8.29 3.50 -2.52
C MET A 266 -6.97 4.17 -2.91
N SER A 267 -7.06 5.31 -3.60
CA SER A 267 -5.94 6.20 -3.89
C SER A 267 -5.92 7.46 -2.99
N GLU A 268 -7.08 7.78 -2.40
CA GLU A 268 -7.28 8.83 -1.42
C GLU A 268 -6.63 8.43 -0.08
N PRO A 269 -5.84 9.34 0.55
CA PRO A 269 -5.37 9.13 1.92
C PRO A 269 -6.53 8.97 2.89
N CYS A 270 -6.42 8.03 3.83
CA CYS A 270 -7.45 7.77 4.84
C CYS A 270 -6.88 7.44 6.23
N GLY A 271 -5.59 7.68 6.46
CA GLY A 271 -4.96 7.56 7.77
C GLY A 271 -4.24 8.83 8.23
N HIS A 272 -3.48 8.67 9.30
CA HIS A 272 -2.45 9.63 9.72
C HIS A 272 -1.17 9.44 8.90
N LEU A 273 -0.85 8.19 8.54
CA LEU A 273 0.30 7.83 7.71
C LEU A 273 -0.16 6.99 6.51
N ASP A 274 -0.18 7.58 5.32
CA ASP A 274 -0.56 6.89 4.08
C ASP A 274 0.67 6.60 3.22
N PHE A 275 1.00 5.31 3.10
CA PHE A 275 2.16 4.79 2.38
C PHE A 275 1.79 4.32 0.98
N TYR A 276 2.58 4.73 -0.01
CA TYR A 276 2.40 4.41 -1.42
C TYR A 276 3.67 3.75 -2.00
N PRO A 277 3.98 2.50 -1.60
CA PRO A 277 5.09 1.75 -2.19
C PRO A 277 4.92 1.65 -3.71
N ASN A 278 5.97 1.99 -4.46
CA ASN A 278 5.98 1.96 -5.93
C ASN A 278 4.81 2.75 -6.55
N ASN A 279 4.57 3.98 -6.07
CA ASN A 279 3.43 4.84 -6.44
C ASN A 279 2.04 4.36 -5.97
N GLY A 280 1.99 3.23 -5.25
CA GLY A 280 0.76 2.64 -4.71
C GLY A 280 -0.26 2.21 -5.76
N LYS A 281 0.17 1.92 -7.00
CA LYS A 281 -0.71 1.60 -8.14
C LYS A 281 -0.35 0.29 -8.82
N GLU A 282 0.94 0.12 -9.13
CA GLU A 282 1.47 -1.05 -9.83
C GLU A 282 2.72 -1.49 -9.09
N GLN A 283 2.70 -2.73 -8.63
CA GLN A 283 3.74 -3.29 -7.80
C GLN A 283 4.69 -4.12 -8.67
N PRO A 284 6.02 -4.02 -8.48
CA PRO A 284 6.98 -4.81 -9.24
C PRO A 284 6.63 -6.30 -9.18
N GLY A 285 6.74 -7.03 -10.29
CA GLY A 285 6.35 -8.46 -10.34
C GLY A 285 4.84 -8.73 -10.42
N CYS A 286 3.99 -7.70 -10.48
CA CYS A 286 2.55 -7.81 -10.72
C CYS A 286 2.14 -7.34 -12.13
N GLU A 287 3.07 -7.32 -13.08
CA GLU A 287 2.80 -6.99 -14.48
C GLU A 287 1.78 -7.98 -15.05
N ILE A 288 0.79 -7.46 -15.77
CA ILE A 288 -0.27 -8.27 -16.39
C ILE A 288 0.33 -9.01 -17.59
N THR A 289 1.03 -10.11 -17.35
CA THR A 289 1.43 -11.01 -18.43
C THR A 289 0.18 -11.72 -18.94
N GLN A 290 -0.37 -11.20 -20.05
CA GLN A 290 -1.35 -11.81 -20.97
C GLN A 290 -2.00 -13.12 -20.49
N THR A 291 -2.98 -13.01 -19.60
CA THR A 291 -3.98 -14.07 -19.40
C THR A 291 -5.35 -13.46 -19.64
N PRO A 292 -6.15 -14.01 -20.57
CA PRO A 292 -7.40 -13.37 -20.99
C PRO A 292 -8.41 -13.39 -19.85
N LEU A 293 -9.11 -12.28 -19.68
CA LEU A 293 -10.29 -12.09 -18.83
C LEU A 293 -11.24 -13.29 -18.96
N ILE A 294 -11.24 -14.21 -17.99
CA ILE A 294 -12.27 -15.23 -17.88
C ILE A 294 -13.49 -14.55 -17.24
N PRO A 295 -14.66 -14.51 -17.90
CA PRO A 295 -15.90 -14.07 -17.28
C PRO A 295 -16.21 -14.96 -16.07
N LEU A 296 -16.63 -14.32 -14.97
CA LEU A 296 -16.93 -14.87 -13.62
C LEU A 296 -17.88 -16.10 -13.55
N THR A 297 -18.34 -16.66 -14.68
CA THR A 297 -19.35 -17.71 -14.75
C THR A 297 -18.83 -19.07 -15.24
N LEU A 298 -17.54 -19.23 -15.56
CA LEU A 298 -17.04 -20.44 -16.23
C LEU A 298 -15.65 -20.90 -15.75
N ILE A 299 -15.54 -21.40 -14.51
CA ILE A 299 -14.46 -22.35 -14.17
C ILE A 299 -15.02 -23.43 -13.25
N LYS A 300 -15.44 -24.56 -13.84
CA LYS A 300 -15.55 -25.84 -13.14
C LYS A 300 -14.18 -26.51 -13.25
N GLU A 301 -13.66 -26.96 -12.12
CA GLU A 301 -12.45 -27.77 -11.91
C GLU A 301 -11.16 -26.99 -11.57
N GLY A 302 -10.64 -27.19 -10.34
CA GLY A 302 -9.39 -26.63 -9.81
C GLY A 302 -9.55 -25.42 -8.86
N LEU A 303 -10.31 -25.57 -7.77
CA LEU A 303 -11.02 -24.46 -7.09
C LEU A 303 -10.33 -23.79 -5.89
N GLU A 304 -9.07 -24.08 -5.54
CA GLU A 304 -8.40 -23.35 -4.45
C GLU A 304 -7.49 -22.19 -4.93
N GLU A 305 -6.92 -22.30 -6.13
CA GLU A 305 -6.04 -21.25 -6.68
C GLU A 305 -6.76 -20.35 -7.70
N ALA A 306 -7.82 -20.84 -8.37
CA ALA A 306 -8.49 -20.13 -9.45
C ALA A 306 -9.53 -19.09 -8.99
N SER A 307 -10.12 -19.23 -7.80
CA SER A 307 -11.01 -18.22 -7.20
C SER A 307 -10.22 -17.04 -6.58
N ARG A 308 -8.93 -17.26 -6.27
CA ARG A 308 -7.97 -16.24 -5.80
C ARG A 308 -7.40 -15.37 -6.94
N VAL A 309 -7.55 -15.82 -8.19
CA VAL A 309 -7.26 -15.02 -9.41
C VAL A 309 -8.13 -13.75 -9.49
N LEU A 310 -9.19 -13.65 -8.70
CA LEU A 310 -10.05 -12.45 -8.64
C LEU A 310 -9.47 -11.28 -7.83
N VAL A 311 -8.47 -11.51 -6.96
CA VAL A 311 -7.82 -10.46 -6.16
C VAL A 311 -6.49 -10.13 -6.83
N ALA A 312 -6.42 -8.99 -7.53
CA ALA A 312 -5.26 -8.61 -8.33
C ALA A 312 -3.95 -8.68 -7.53
N CYS A 313 -2.85 -9.11 -8.15
CA CYS A 313 -1.52 -9.21 -7.55
C CYS A 313 -1.10 -7.92 -6.79
N ASN A 314 -1.49 -6.76 -7.31
CA ASN A 314 -1.26 -5.47 -6.65
C ASN A 314 -2.01 -5.37 -5.32
N HIS A 315 -3.28 -5.78 -5.26
CA HIS A 315 -4.13 -5.66 -4.08
C HIS A 315 -3.66 -6.55 -2.92
N ILE A 316 -3.12 -7.73 -3.23
CA ILE A 316 -2.51 -8.63 -2.21
C ILE A 316 -1.10 -8.17 -1.79
N ARG A 317 -0.46 -7.24 -2.51
CA ARG A 317 0.92 -6.81 -2.18
C ARG A 317 0.99 -6.16 -0.80
N ALA A 318 -0.04 -5.39 -0.38
CA ALA A 318 -0.07 -4.80 0.96
C ALA A 318 0.06 -5.83 2.08
N LEU A 319 -0.59 -7.00 1.94
CA LEU A 319 -0.48 -8.12 2.89
C LEU A 319 0.97 -8.63 2.99
N LYS A 320 1.60 -8.83 1.83
CA LYS A 320 2.98 -9.33 1.73
C LYS A 320 3.99 -8.35 2.32
N LEU A 321 3.85 -7.06 2.01
CA LEU A 321 4.71 -6.00 2.54
C LEU A 321 4.57 -5.85 4.05
N PHE A 322 3.33 -5.84 4.57
CA PHE A 322 3.11 -5.76 6.00
C PHE A 322 3.67 -6.99 6.72
N THR A 323 3.39 -8.19 6.22
CA THR A 323 3.87 -9.44 6.84
C THR A 323 5.41 -9.52 6.87
N ASP A 324 6.08 -9.18 5.76
CA ASP A 324 7.54 -9.12 5.70
C ASP A 324 8.11 -8.09 6.71
N SER A 325 7.46 -6.93 6.86
CA SER A 325 7.91 -5.87 7.78
C SER A 325 7.88 -6.25 9.27
N ILE A 326 7.20 -7.32 9.68
CA ILE A 326 7.04 -7.69 11.10
C ILE A 326 8.40 -8.06 11.72
N ASN A 327 9.13 -8.99 11.08
CA ASN A 327 10.38 -9.54 11.60
C ASN A 327 11.61 -9.21 10.72
N SER A 328 11.43 -8.39 9.67
CA SER A 328 12.53 -7.98 8.80
C SER A 328 13.56 -7.12 9.54
N GLN A 329 14.83 -7.35 9.21
CA GLN A 329 15.96 -6.52 9.65
C GLN A 329 16.10 -5.25 8.78
N CYS A 330 15.40 -5.20 7.65
CA CYS A 330 15.38 -4.07 6.75
C CYS A 330 14.13 -3.22 7.05
N GLN A 331 14.34 -1.95 7.38
CA GLN A 331 13.26 -1.01 7.63
C GLN A 331 12.72 -0.45 6.31
N TYR A 332 11.41 -0.56 6.11
CA TYR A 332 10.73 0.05 4.98
C TYR A 332 10.61 1.56 5.18
N VAL A 333 11.70 2.28 4.96
CA VAL A 333 11.71 3.74 5.08
C VAL A 333 10.87 4.33 3.96
N ALA A 334 9.97 5.25 4.31
CA ALA A 334 9.13 5.96 3.37
C ALA A 334 9.24 7.46 3.61
N GLN A 335 9.23 8.23 2.52
CA GLN A 335 9.50 9.66 2.52
C GLN A 335 8.23 10.43 2.16
N GLN A 336 7.87 11.39 3.00
CA GLN A 336 6.81 12.35 2.70
C GLN A 336 7.20 13.17 1.48
N CYS A 337 6.32 13.21 0.47
CA CYS A 337 6.55 13.99 -0.73
C CYS A 337 5.21 14.40 -1.37
N PRO A 338 5.15 15.52 -2.13
CA PRO A 338 3.89 15.93 -2.78
C PRO A 338 3.41 14.97 -3.88
N SER A 339 4.33 14.30 -4.56
CA SER A 339 4.00 13.33 -5.62
C SER A 339 5.11 12.30 -5.79
N TYR A 340 4.78 11.16 -6.40
CA TYR A 340 5.75 10.10 -6.67
C TYR A 340 6.84 10.56 -7.64
N GLU A 341 6.50 11.42 -8.61
CA GLU A 341 7.46 11.98 -9.56
C GLU A 341 8.50 12.87 -8.86
N HIS A 342 8.08 13.65 -7.85
CA HIS A 342 9.00 14.43 -7.04
C HIS A 342 9.91 13.54 -6.18
N PHE A 343 9.36 12.45 -5.67
CA PHE A 343 10.09 11.45 -4.91
C PHE A 343 11.16 10.76 -5.79
N VAL A 344 10.77 10.23 -6.96
CA VAL A 344 11.71 9.57 -7.91
C VAL A 344 12.76 10.56 -8.41
N ALA A 345 12.41 11.83 -8.66
CA ALA A 345 13.39 12.86 -9.03
C ALA A 345 14.35 13.28 -7.89
N GLY A 346 14.25 12.65 -6.71
CA GLY A 346 15.12 12.93 -5.56
C GLY A 346 14.92 14.32 -4.95
N LYS A 347 13.77 14.97 -5.18
CA LYS A 347 13.46 16.31 -4.65
C LYS A 347 13.07 16.30 -3.17
N CYS A 348 12.62 15.16 -2.68
CA CYS A 348 12.22 14.95 -1.28
C CYS A 348 13.23 14.09 -0.51
N PHE A 349 14.45 13.89 -0.99
CA PHE A 349 15.36 12.89 -0.41
C PHE A 349 16.05 13.40 0.87
N GLY A 350 15.57 12.97 2.04
CA GLY A 350 16.23 13.26 3.31
C GLY A 350 15.31 13.19 4.53
N CYS A 351 15.75 12.44 5.54
CA CYS A 351 15.11 12.34 6.83
C CYS A 351 15.72 13.37 7.79
N LYS A 352 14.95 14.39 8.19
CA LYS A 352 15.39 15.36 9.20
C LYS A 352 15.08 14.80 10.59
N SER A 353 16.05 14.85 11.52
CA SER A 353 15.79 14.57 12.94
C SER A 353 14.73 15.54 13.47
N GLY A 354 13.65 15.02 14.06
CA GLY A 354 12.52 15.85 14.52
C GLY A 354 11.66 16.45 13.40
N GLY A 355 11.92 16.10 12.13
CA GLY A 355 11.06 16.46 11.00
C GLY A 355 10.18 15.30 10.58
N GLY A 356 8.88 15.54 10.38
CA GLY A 356 7.88 14.55 9.92
C GLY A 356 8.07 14.01 8.49
N ASN A 357 9.28 14.14 7.93
CA ASN A 357 9.53 13.89 6.52
C ASN A 357 9.74 12.40 6.20
N CYS A 358 10.04 11.54 7.18
CA CYS A 358 10.26 10.10 6.97
C CYS A 358 9.56 9.23 8.01
N ALA A 359 8.84 8.20 7.56
CA ALA A 359 8.17 7.20 8.38
C ALA A 359 8.67 5.78 8.06
N ILE A 360 8.44 4.85 8.98
CA ILE A 360 8.61 3.42 8.73
C ILE A 360 7.26 2.87 8.28
N MET A 361 7.21 2.24 7.10
CA MET A 361 6.01 1.56 6.62
C MET A 361 5.88 0.17 7.27
N GLY A 362 4.66 -0.24 7.58
CA GLY A 362 4.34 -1.61 8.01
C GLY A 362 4.24 -1.75 9.52
N TYR A 363 4.63 -2.92 10.04
CA TYR A 363 4.40 -3.30 11.43
C TYR A 363 4.97 -2.30 12.44
N HIS A 364 6.16 -1.74 12.16
CA HIS A 364 6.87 -0.80 13.03
C HIS A 364 6.56 0.68 12.75
N ALA A 365 5.44 1.00 12.09
CA ALA A 365 5.08 2.40 11.81
C ALA A 365 4.90 3.25 13.08
N ASP A 366 4.44 2.64 14.18
CA ASP A 366 4.32 3.25 15.51
C ASP A 366 5.68 3.59 16.16
N ALA A 367 6.78 3.05 15.62
CA ALA A 367 8.15 3.37 16.00
C ALA A 367 8.82 4.33 15.01
N SER A 368 8.05 5.00 14.13
CA SER A 368 8.60 5.99 13.21
C SER A 368 9.31 7.11 13.99
N PRO A 369 10.49 7.59 13.55
CA PRO A 369 11.28 8.58 14.31
C PRO A 369 10.53 9.88 14.62
N MET A 370 9.58 10.25 13.77
CA MET A 370 8.71 11.41 13.97
C MET A 370 7.75 11.27 15.18
N LEU A 371 7.48 10.04 15.65
CA LEU A 371 6.64 9.78 16.81
C LEU A 371 7.47 9.54 18.07
N GLU A 372 8.80 9.46 17.92
CA GLU A 372 9.71 9.05 18.97
C GLU A 372 10.24 10.27 19.76
N ASN A 373 10.00 10.29 21.08
CA ASN A 373 10.40 11.35 22.03
C ASN A 373 9.64 12.69 21.90
N GLU A 374 8.51 12.70 21.20
CA GLU A 374 7.67 13.88 21.10
C GLU A 374 6.79 14.08 22.33
N VAL A 375 6.64 15.33 22.76
CA VAL A 375 5.83 15.71 23.92
C VAL A 375 4.33 15.58 23.61
N SER A 376 3.94 15.65 22.33
CA SER A 376 2.56 15.50 21.87
C SER A 376 2.46 14.76 20.51
N PRO A 377 2.60 13.42 20.50
CA PRO A 377 2.52 12.61 19.28
C PRO A 377 1.22 12.79 18.49
N GLN A 378 0.10 13.02 19.18
CA GLN A 378 -1.22 13.22 18.56
C GLN A 378 -1.29 14.48 17.69
N THR A 379 -0.65 15.58 18.11
CA THR A 379 -0.64 16.81 17.31
C THR A 379 0.09 16.59 15.99
N GLN A 380 1.21 15.89 16.03
CA GLN A 380 1.99 15.59 14.84
C GLN A 380 1.28 14.61 13.91
N LEU A 381 0.62 13.59 14.46
CA LEU A 381 -0.23 12.68 13.68
C LEU A 381 -1.31 13.45 12.92
N MET A 382 -1.97 14.42 13.57
CA MET A 382 -3.00 15.24 12.93
C MET A 382 -2.45 16.13 11.82
N ASP A 383 -1.26 16.71 11.98
CA ASP A 383 -0.58 17.50 10.93
C ASP A 383 -0.23 16.66 9.69
N MET A 384 -0.18 15.34 9.84
CA MET A 384 0.16 14.41 8.74
C MET A 384 -1.06 13.90 7.98
N VAL A 385 -2.27 14.10 8.48
CA VAL A 385 -3.49 13.65 7.79
C VAL A 385 -3.52 14.21 6.36
N GLY A 386 -3.67 13.32 5.37
CA GLY A 386 -3.64 13.68 3.95
C GLY A 386 -2.25 13.71 3.30
N SER A 387 -1.18 13.54 4.08
CA SER A 387 0.19 13.44 3.56
C SER A 387 0.45 12.07 2.92
N LYS A 388 1.30 12.07 1.88
CA LYS A 388 1.69 10.84 1.16
C LYS A 388 3.15 10.51 1.40
N PHE A 389 3.40 9.28 1.85
CA PHE A 389 4.73 8.72 2.05
C PHE A 389 5.05 7.73 0.94
N PHE A 390 6.13 7.96 0.21
CA PHE A 390 6.54 7.10 -0.89
C PHE A 390 7.77 6.28 -0.53
N THR A 391 7.80 5.04 -1.01
CA THR A 391 8.94 4.13 -0.89
C THR A 391 9.00 3.23 -2.13
N MET A 392 10.09 2.50 -2.30
CA MET A 392 10.27 1.55 -3.39
C MET A 392 10.56 0.16 -2.81
N THR A 393 9.94 -0.87 -3.39
CA THR A 393 10.11 -2.26 -2.93
C THR A 393 10.46 -3.18 -4.10
N GLY A 394 11.00 -4.35 -3.81
CA GLY A 394 11.34 -5.37 -4.80
C GLY A 394 10.12 -6.14 -5.32
N SER A 395 10.32 -6.87 -6.43
CA SER A 395 9.32 -7.78 -7.00
C SER A 395 9.17 -9.07 -6.18
N GLU A 396 10.26 -9.53 -5.57
CA GLU A 396 10.40 -10.82 -4.88
C GLU A 396 10.75 -10.66 -3.40
N PHE A 397 10.47 -11.70 -2.61
CA PHE A 397 10.75 -11.72 -1.18
C PHE A 397 12.25 -11.96 -0.91
N PRO A 398 12.87 -11.28 0.07
CA PRO A 398 12.32 -10.18 0.88
C PRO A 398 12.12 -8.92 0.04
N PHE A 399 10.98 -8.24 0.21
CA PHE A 399 10.62 -7.11 -0.67
C PHE A 399 11.29 -5.79 -0.26
N CYS A 400 11.88 -5.74 0.93
CA CYS A 400 12.50 -4.53 1.44
C CYS A 400 13.75 -4.18 0.62
N HIS A 401 13.72 -3.01 -0.01
CA HIS A 401 14.86 -2.44 -0.68
C HIS A 401 15.33 -1.18 0.06
N ARG A 402 16.64 -0.94 -0.02
CA ARG A 402 17.22 0.35 0.37
C ARG A 402 17.15 1.31 -0.79
N MET A 403 16.99 2.59 -0.48
CA MET A 403 16.87 3.63 -1.49
C MET A 403 18.14 4.47 -1.53
N TYR A 404 18.59 4.76 -2.73
CA TYR A 404 19.76 5.58 -3.00
C TYR A 404 19.38 6.68 -3.96
N ARG A 405 19.83 7.91 -3.70
CA ARG A 405 19.74 9.03 -4.63
C ARG A 405 21.04 9.16 -5.38
N VAL A 406 20.98 8.99 -6.69
CA VAL A 406 22.11 9.19 -7.59
C VAL A 406 21.93 10.52 -8.29
N ALA A 407 22.87 11.44 -8.09
CA ALA A 407 22.88 12.76 -8.72
C ALA A 407 24.10 12.89 -9.66
N VAL A 408 23.83 13.08 -10.95
CA VAL A 408 24.82 13.26 -12.01
C VAL A 408 24.91 14.75 -12.35
N GLU A 409 26.04 15.37 -12.03
CA GLU A 409 26.32 16.78 -12.31
C GLU A 409 26.87 16.91 -13.74
N LEU A 410 26.07 17.43 -14.67
CA LEU A 410 26.43 17.54 -16.07
C LEU A 410 27.30 18.77 -16.32
N ALA A 411 28.41 18.56 -17.04
CA ALA A 411 29.29 19.65 -17.45
C ALA A 411 28.71 20.39 -18.67
N LYS A 412 29.10 21.66 -18.87
CA LYS A 412 28.76 22.43 -20.07
C LYS A 412 30.01 23.02 -20.75
N PRO A 413 30.82 22.18 -21.43
CA PRO A 413 31.89 22.69 -22.28
C PRO A 413 31.39 23.69 -23.33
N ALA A 414 32.21 24.65 -23.74
CA ALA A 414 31.82 25.70 -24.69
C ALA A 414 31.35 25.16 -26.06
N TYR A 415 31.78 23.95 -26.43
CA TYR A 415 31.42 23.26 -27.67
C TYR A 415 30.31 22.22 -27.49
N ALA A 416 29.87 21.97 -26.25
CA ALA A 416 28.80 21.03 -25.99
C ALA A 416 27.45 21.64 -26.40
N GLU A 417 26.57 20.80 -26.94
CA GLU A 417 25.19 21.18 -27.17
C GLU A 417 24.48 21.48 -25.85
N THR A 418 23.38 22.23 -25.93
CA THR A 418 22.63 22.63 -24.72
C THR A 418 21.99 21.44 -24.01
N TRP A 419 21.61 20.40 -24.74
CA TRP A 419 21.01 19.19 -24.20
C TRP A 419 21.34 17.96 -25.06
N VAL A 420 21.19 16.78 -24.48
CA VAL A 420 21.29 15.47 -25.15
C VAL A 420 20.18 14.55 -24.63
N GLN A 421 19.92 13.44 -25.33
CA GLN A 421 18.87 12.48 -24.96
C GLN A 421 19.38 11.05 -25.09
N GLY A 422 19.01 10.22 -24.11
CA GLY A 422 19.48 8.85 -24.07
C GLY A 422 19.31 8.21 -22.70
N ILE A 423 19.97 7.06 -22.55
CA ILE A 423 19.85 6.16 -21.41
C ILE A 423 21.15 6.20 -20.61
N ILE A 424 21.04 6.34 -19.29
CA ILE A 424 22.18 6.27 -18.36
C ILE A 424 22.00 5.07 -17.43
N ARG A 425 23.04 4.24 -17.33
CA ARG A 425 23.13 3.20 -16.29
C ARG A 425 24.36 3.44 -15.43
N ALA A 426 24.29 3.03 -14.17
CA ALA A 426 25.38 3.17 -13.22
C ALA A 426 25.74 1.84 -12.57
N SER A 427 27.03 1.57 -12.46
CA SER A 427 27.59 0.52 -11.60
C SER A 427 28.26 1.19 -10.41
N ILE A 428 27.67 1.02 -9.22
CA ILE A 428 28.10 1.66 -7.97
C ILE A 428 28.88 0.64 -7.15
N PHE A 429 30.14 0.94 -6.86
CA PHE A 429 31.07 0.05 -6.15
C PHE A 429 31.26 0.53 -4.72
N ALA A 430 30.85 -0.29 -3.76
CA ALA A 430 31.06 -0.10 -2.32
C ALA A 430 31.84 -1.29 -1.71
N PRO A 431 32.39 -1.16 -0.49
CA PRO A 431 33.08 -2.27 0.19
C PRO A 431 32.24 -3.54 0.34
N GLN A 432 30.92 -3.40 0.48
CA GLN A 432 29.96 -4.46 0.73
C GLN A 432 29.50 -5.15 -0.56
N GLY A 433 29.74 -4.54 -1.73
CA GLY A 433 29.33 -5.11 -3.01
C GLY A 433 29.23 -4.07 -4.13
N VAL A 434 28.74 -4.53 -5.27
CA VAL A 434 28.49 -3.70 -6.46
C VAL A 434 27.02 -3.79 -6.80
N ILE A 435 26.38 -2.65 -7.06
CA ILE A 435 25.01 -2.60 -7.54
C ILE A 435 24.98 -1.99 -8.94
N ASN A 436 24.14 -2.55 -9.80
CA ASN A 436 23.89 -2.03 -11.13
C ASN A 436 22.48 -1.46 -11.13
N VAL A 437 22.35 -0.19 -11.49
CA VAL A 437 21.09 0.53 -11.47
C VAL A 437 20.88 1.22 -12.81
N ASP A 438 19.65 1.16 -13.30
CA ASP A 438 19.22 1.98 -14.43
C ASP A 438 18.81 3.36 -13.88
N LEU A 439 19.49 4.42 -14.32
CA LEU A 439 19.16 5.78 -13.90
C LEU A 439 18.04 6.37 -14.76
N THR A 440 17.60 5.65 -15.80
CA THR A 440 16.59 6.06 -16.77
C THR A 440 15.58 4.92 -17.01
N PRO A 441 14.88 4.45 -15.95
CA PRO A 441 14.05 3.24 -16.01
C PRO A 441 12.80 3.38 -16.89
N GLN A 442 12.37 4.61 -17.21
CA GLN A 442 11.22 4.88 -18.09
C GLN A 442 11.60 4.95 -19.57
N GLY A 443 12.87 4.69 -19.91
CA GLY A 443 13.41 4.89 -21.26
C GLY A 443 14.34 6.10 -21.32
N ASP A 444 14.61 6.56 -22.53
CA ASP A 444 15.48 7.69 -22.78
C ASP A 444 14.98 8.99 -22.13
N THR A 445 15.90 9.77 -21.56
CA THR A 445 15.58 11.03 -20.91
C THR A 445 16.36 12.17 -21.55
N LYS A 446 15.73 13.34 -21.63
CA LYS A 446 16.39 14.59 -22.00
C LYS A 446 17.26 15.10 -20.85
N LEU A 447 18.49 15.48 -21.14
CA LEU A 447 19.50 15.92 -20.18
C LEU A 447 20.09 17.25 -20.65
N GLU A 448 20.03 18.28 -19.81
CA GLU A 448 20.56 19.61 -20.13
C GLU A 448 21.98 19.78 -19.55
N HIS A 449 22.95 20.07 -20.42
CA HIS A 449 24.33 20.29 -19.99
C HIS A 449 24.43 21.53 -19.08
N GLY A 450 25.15 21.40 -17.97
CA GLY A 450 25.25 22.41 -16.91
C GLY A 450 24.17 22.30 -15.82
N THR A 451 23.31 21.29 -15.87
CA THR A 451 22.33 20.99 -14.82
C THR A 451 22.71 19.73 -14.04
N THR A 452 21.99 19.45 -12.95
CA THR A 452 22.13 18.19 -12.21
C THR A 452 20.92 17.32 -12.47
N TYR A 453 21.16 16.12 -12.99
CA TYR A 453 20.14 15.08 -13.10
C TYR A 453 20.17 14.21 -11.84
N ALA A 454 19.04 14.06 -11.15
CA ALA A 454 18.96 13.24 -9.95
C ALA A 454 17.81 12.25 -10.04
N ILE A 455 18.04 11.04 -9.54
CA ILE A 455 17.03 9.98 -9.47
C ILE A 455 17.19 9.16 -8.19
N VAL A 456 16.08 8.71 -7.63
CA VAL A 456 16.03 7.71 -6.56
C VAL A 456 15.90 6.34 -7.18
N VAL A 457 16.80 5.44 -6.80
CA VAL A 457 16.83 4.04 -7.19
C VAL A 457 16.73 3.18 -5.93
N SER A 458 16.31 1.93 -6.08
CA SER A 458 16.22 0.99 -4.96
C SER A 458 16.99 -0.30 -5.25
N HIS A 459 17.57 -0.90 -4.21
CA HIS A 459 18.30 -2.15 -4.31
C HIS A 459 18.25 -2.92 -2.97
N PRO A 460 18.19 -4.27 -2.96
CA PRO A 460 18.13 -5.05 -1.72
C PRO A 460 19.43 -5.00 -0.91
N ALA A 461 20.57 -4.83 -1.56
CA ALA A 461 21.88 -4.75 -0.91
C ALA A 461 22.10 -3.42 -0.15
N ASP A 462 22.69 -3.52 1.04
CA ASP A 462 23.22 -2.41 1.84
C ASP A 462 24.66 -2.08 1.39
N LEU A 463 24.85 -0.89 0.82
CA LEU A 463 26.17 -0.40 0.40
C LEU A 463 26.98 0.18 1.55
N GLY A 464 26.41 0.35 2.76
CA GLY A 464 27.07 0.84 3.95
C GLY A 464 27.72 2.22 3.78
N GLY A 465 27.13 3.07 2.95
CA GLY A 465 27.47 4.49 2.79
C GLY A 465 28.84 4.86 2.21
N ASN A 466 29.82 3.96 2.03
CA ASN A 466 31.17 4.32 1.56
C ASN A 466 31.42 3.96 0.08
N VAL A 467 30.83 4.72 -0.83
CA VAL A 467 31.00 4.49 -2.28
C VAL A 467 32.42 4.88 -2.71
N LYS A 468 33.15 3.94 -3.34
CA LYS A 468 34.54 4.14 -3.78
C LYS A 468 34.65 4.58 -5.23
N LYS A 469 33.78 4.03 -6.07
CA LYS A 469 33.81 4.18 -7.52
C LYS A 469 32.41 4.09 -8.09
N VAL A 470 32.14 4.90 -9.10
CA VAL A 470 30.95 4.78 -9.94
C VAL A 470 31.40 4.72 -11.39
N GLU A 471 30.84 3.76 -12.15
CA GLU A 471 30.94 3.73 -13.60
C GLU A 471 29.59 4.12 -14.20
N LEU A 472 29.57 5.14 -15.05
CA LEU A 472 28.39 5.50 -15.82
C LEU A 472 28.52 4.97 -17.24
N SER A 473 27.50 4.30 -17.76
CA SER A 473 27.37 3.98 -19.18
C SER A 473 26.33 4.88 -19.82
N TRP A 474 26.66 5.43 -21.00
CA TRP A 474 25.78 6.30 -21.77
C TRP A 474 25.41 5.65 -23.10
N GLN A 475 24.13 5.68 -23.44
CA GLN A 475 23.64 5.28 -24.76
C GLN A 475 22.75 6.40 -25.30
N TYR A 476 23.22 7.06 -26.35
CA TYR A 476 22.46 8.09 -27.05
C TYR A 476 21.27 7.46 -27.77
N ASP A 477 20.10 8.11 -27.68
CA ASP A 477 18.91 7.72 -28.43
C ASP A 477 18.46 8.83 -29.38
N MET A 478 18.20 8.45 -30.63
CA MET A 478 17.77 9.37 -31.68
C MET A 478 16.26 9.29 -31.85
N ASN A 479 15.56 10.36 -31.50
CA ASN A 479 14.14 10.47 -31.82
C ASN A 479 13.97 10.77 -33.33
N VAL A 480 13.30 9.90 -34.09
CA VAL A 480 13.12 10.06 -35.54
C VAL A 480 11.89 10.93 -35.88
N LEU A 481 10.97 11.11 -34.93
CA LEU A 481 9.68 11.80 -35.14
C LEU A 481 9.73 13.31 -34.85
N GLU A 482 10.84 13.82 -34.32
CA GLU A 482 11.09 15.25 -34.17
C GLU A 482 12.12 15.71 -35.23
N PRO A 483 11.75 16.46 -36.28
CA PRO A 483 12.69 16.81 -37.36
C PRO A 483 13.88 17.67 -36.92
N ARG A 484 13.86 18.20 -35.69
CA ARG A 484 15.00 18.91 -35.06
C ARG A 484 16.05 17.96 -34.47
N THR A 485 15.76 16.67 -34.34
CA THR A 485 16.70 15.62 -33.92
C THR A 485 17.23 14.81 -35.12
N LEU A 486 16.92 15.22 -36.37
CA LEU A 486 17.40 14.58 -37.59
C LEU A 486 18.88 14.94 -37.85
N CYS A 487 19.74 14.10 -37.29
CA CYS A 487 21.20 14.17 -37.33
C CYS A 487 21.78 13.68 -38.67
N LEU A 488 21.90 14.55 -39.68
CA LEU A 488 22.44 14.14 -40.98
C LEU A 488 23.98 14.21 -41.08
N LEU A 489 24.68 15.00 -40.26
CA LEU A 489 26.15 15.18 -40.35
C LEU A 489 26.90 15.47 -39.02
N TRP A 490 26.31 16.18 -38.05
CA TRP A 490 26.98 16.59 -36.79
C TRP A 490 26.00 16.54 -35.63
N CYS A 491 25.99 15.45 -34.87
CA CYS A 491 25.29 15.40 -33.60
C CYS A 491 26.27 15.00 -32.52
N ASN A 492 26.31 15.81 -31.46
CA ASN A 492 27.16 15.56 -30.33
C ASN A 492 26.49 14.49 -29.47
N ASP A 493 26.79 13.22 -29.76
CA ASP A 493 26.29 12.05 -29.04
C ASP A 493 27.04 11.78 -27.72
N HIS A 494 27.75 12.81 -27.23
CA HIS A 494 28.58 12.79 -26.04
C HIS A 494 27.83 13.35 -24.83
N LEU A 495 27.98 12.66 -23.70
CA LEU A 495 27.54 13.13 -22.39
C LEU A 495 28.74 13.63 -21.59
N TYR A 496 28.70 14.89 -21.17
CA TYR A 496 29.76 15.49 -20.36
C TYR A 496 29.35 15.55 -18.88
N VAL A 497 30.16 14.96 -18.00
CA VAL A 497 29.82 14.79 -16.57
C VAL A 497 30.97 15.27 -15.67
N ASN A 498 30.69 16.22 -14.77
CA ASN A 498 31.64 16.72 -13.78
C ASN A 498 31.86 15.69 -12.67
N SER A 499 30.75 15.31 -12.04
CA SER A 499 30.75 14.51 -10.81
C SER A 499 29.47 13.68 -10.69
N VAL A 500 29.53 12.65 -9.84
CA VAL A 500 28.39 11.83 -9.47
C VAL A 500 28.31 11.77 -7.96
N SER A 501 27.14 11.98 -7.37
CA SER A 501 26.91 11.83 -5.93
C SER A 501 25.94 10.69 -5.67
N VAL A 502 26.20 9.88 -4.64
CA VAL A 502 25.34 8.75 -4.25
C VAL A 502 24.96 8.87 -2.78
N ASP A 503 23.75 9.31 -2.49
CA ASP A 503 23.26 9.44 -1.11
C ASP A 503 22.41 8.21 -0.75
N GLU A 504 22.59 7.63 0.43
CA GLU A 504 21.71 6.56 0.95
C GLU A 504 20.58 7.18 1.78
N MET A 505 19.36 6.66 1.65
CA MET A 505 18.25 7.06 2.51
C MET A 505 18.37 6.31 3.83
N GLU A 506 18.77 7.02 4.88
CA GLU A 506 18.85 6.50 6.24
C GLU A 506 17.92 7.27 7.18
N LEU A 507 17.27 6.55 8.09
CA LEU A 507 16.67 7.19 9.26
C LEU A 507 17.79 7.67 10.21
N PRO A 508 17.65 8.83 10.86
CA PRO A 508 18.64 9.30 11.82
C PRO A 508 18.78 8.29 12.98
N GLY A 509 19.88 7.54 13.01
CA GLY A 509 20.14 6.56 14.07
C GLY A 509 20.47 7.21 15.41
N ARG A 510 19.98 6.64 16.52
CA ARG A 510 20.41 7.04 17.88
C ARG A 510 21.93 6.86 18.02
N GLY A 511 22.65 7.95 18.28
CA GLY A 511 24.06 7.91 18.70
C GLY A 511 25.10 7.55 17.63
N ARG A 512 24.71 7.31 16.37
CA ARG A 512 25.70 7.33 15.28
C ARG A 512 26.04 8.79 15.03
N ARG A 513 27.31 9.17 15.24
CA ARG A 513 27.82 10.43 14.68
C ARG A 513 27.40 10.45 13.21
N ASN A 514 26.82 11.56 12.76
CA ASN A 514 26.65 11.86 11.34
C ASN A 514 28.05 11.86 10.70
N VAL A 515 28.60 10.69 10.40
CA VAL A 515 29.78 10.58 9.56
C VAL A 515 29.24 10.88 8.18
N GLN A 516 29.26 12.17 7.85
CA GLN A 516 28.86 12.69 6.56
C GLN A 516 29.90 12.19 5.56
N PHE A 517 29.73 10.96 5.06
CA PHE A 517 30.54 10.46 3.98
C PHE A 517 30.24 11.35 2.78
N SER A 518 31.26 12.09 2.31
CA SER A 518 31.17 12.72 1.00
C SER A 518 31.13 11.60 -0.04
N ASN A 519 29.93 11.34 -0.55
CA ASN A 519 29.70 10.39 -1.63
C ASN A 519 29.75 11.09 -2.99
N LYS A 520 30.38 12.28 -3.07
CA LYS A 520 30.69 12.93 -4.33
C LYS A 520 31.93 12.27 -4.93
N LEU A 521 31.78 11.75 -6.15
CA LEU A 521 32.84 11.14 -6.94
C LEU A 521 33.12 12.01 -8.16
N CYS A 522 34.40 12.26 -8.44
CA CYS A 522 34.83 13.14 -9.52
C CYS A 522 35.45 12.36 -10.67
N SER A 523 35.38 12.96 -11.87
CA SER A 523 35.95 12.38 -13.08
C SER A 523 37.46 12.15 -12.98
N VAL A 524 37.93 11.04 -13.56
CA VAL A 524 39.36 10.70 -13.59
C VAL A 524 40.00 11.34 -14.82
N GLY A 525 40.73 12.46 -14.64
CA GLY A 525 41.38 13.12 -15.77
C GLY A 525 42.10 14.44 -15.45
N ARG A 526 42.67 15.04 -16.50
CA ARG A 526 43.20 16.43 -16.47
C ARG A 526 42.10 17.48 -16.66
N LYS A 527 41.03 17.13 -17.38
CA LYS A 527 39.83 17.96 -17.53
C LYS A 527 38.97 17.82 -16.27
N ASN A 528 38.20 18.86 -15.94
CA ASN A 528 37.29 18.85 -14.78
C ASN A 528 36.01 18.02 -15.01
N PHE A 529 35.88 17.37 -16.17
CA PHE A 529 34.73 16.55 -16.55
C PHE A 529 35.18 15.31 -17.34
N SER A 530 34.38 14.26 -17.25
CA SER A 530 34.44 13.07 -18.10
C SER A 530 33.65 13.33 -19.38
N ASP A 531 34.23 12.96 -20.51
CA ASP A 531 33.63 13.01 -21.84
C ASP A 531 33.24 11.58 -22.24
N ILE A 532 31.94 11.28 -22.27
CA ILE A 532 31.40 9.94 -22.49
C ILE A 532 30.71 9.90 -23.85
N ALA A 533 31.38 9.38 -24.87
CA ALA A 533 30.79 9.15 -26.20
C ALA A 533 29.65 8.12 -26.14
N ASN A 534 28.83 8.05 -27.19
CA ASN A 534 27.75 7.05 -27.30
C ASN A 534 28.26 5.61 -27.13
N ARG A 535 27.56 4.82 -26.31
CA ARG A 535 27.94 3.46 -25.86
C ARG A 535 29.26 3.43 -25.08
N GLY A 536 29.75 4.59 -24.65
CA GLY A 536 30.95 4.77 -23.85
C GLY A 536 30.68 4.60 -22.35
N ARG A 537 31.77 4.68 -21.57
CA ARG A 537 31.73 4.64 -20.11
C ARG A 537 32.59 5.74 -19.50
N GLY A 538 32.10 6.37 -18.44
CA GLY A 538 32.86 7.28 -17.59
C GLY A 538 33.12 6.68 -16.22
N VAL A 539 34.31 6.89 -15.67
CA VAL A 539 34.70 6.40 -14.34
C VAL A 539 34.88 7.58 -13.38
N PHE A 540 34.26 7.48 -12.21
CA PHE A 540 34.28 8.49 -11.15
C PHE A 540 34.81 7.88 -9.86
N LEU A 541 35.73 8.57 -9.20
CA LEU A 541 36.39 8.13 -7.96
C LEU A 541 36.22 9.16 -6.86
N LYS A 542 36.27 8.73 -5.60
CA LYS A 542 36.05 9.56 -4.40
C LYS A 542 37.02 10.76 -4.26
N ALA A 543 38.18 10.75 -4.93
CA ALA A 543 39.18 11.80 -4.83
C ALA A 543 38.89 12.96 -5.79
N CYS A 544 38.11 13.96 -5.34
CA CYS A 544 37.98 15.24 -6.03
C CYS A 544 39.25 16.09 -5.80
N LYS A 545 39.83 16.67 -6.85
CA LYS A 545 41.12 17.42 -6.83
C LYS A 545 41.03 18.81 -6.17
N GLU A 546 40.36 18.95 -5.03
CA GLU A 546 40.24 20.23 -4.32
C GLU A 546 40.95 20.30 -2.95
N ASP A 547 41.50 19.20 -2.42
CA ASP A 547 42.22 19.22 -1.13
C ASP A 547 43.72 19.59 -1.21
N GLU A 548 44.27 19.92 -2.39
CA GLU A 548 45.71 20.27 -2.55
C GLU A 548 46.01 21.78 -2.64
N LYS A 549 45.02 22.67 -2.53
CA LYS A 549 45.24 24.13 -2.71
C LYS A 549 45.31 24.98 -1.44
N THR A 550 45.49 24.37 -0.27
CA THR A 550 45.56 25.13 0.99
C THR A 550 46.72 24.76 1.90
N ILE A 551 47.89 24.43 1.35
CA ILE A 551 49.17 24.50 2.09
C ILE A 551 50.28 24.92 1.11
N SER A 552 50.47 26.23 0.97
CA SER A 552 51.73 26.81 0.49
C SER A 552 51.94 28.18 1.10
#